data_AF-A0A524FYT2-F1
#
_entry.id   AF-A0A524FYT2-F1
#
_cell.length_a   1.000
_cell.length_b   1.000
_cell.length_c   1.000
_cell.angle_alpha   90.00
_cell.angle_beta   90.00
_cell.angle_gamma   90.00
#
_symmetry.space_group_name_H-M   'P 1'
#
loop_
_entity.id
_entity.type
_entity.pdbx_description
1 polymer ?
#
loop_
_entity_poly.entity_id
_entity_poly.type
_entity_poly.pdbx_seq_one_letter_code
_entity_poly.pdbx_strand_id
1 'polypeptide(L)'
;MMNDDYYDDQYHQSTTSNMGRWAVFSLGLILGVLGIYGIIVSVPLEFIYWYMFIYAPMVVFFLYYTFRWAQGRDVAHTNINEDDQIIDSMRKHALPVEQSDLSDTMQCPNCSMMFELVNAIPVETDVFLCPFCDCRLHIK
;
A
#
# COMPACT_ATOMS: atom_id res chain seq x y z
N MET A 1 15.13 23.87 23.40
CA MET A 1 13.70 23.98 23.05
C MET A 1 13.59 23.63 21.58
N MET A 2 12.72 22.66 21.29
CA MET A 2 12.34 22.20 19.95
C MET A 2 12.22 23.34 18.95
N ASN A 3 12.72 23.10 17.74
CA ASN A 3 11.96 23.37 16.53
C ASN A 3 12.40 22.34 15.48
N ASP A 4 11.97 21.10 15.73
CA ASP A 4 11.58 20.18 14.67
C ASP A 4 10.52 20.92 13.85
N ASP A 5 10.77 21.10 12.55
CA ASP A 5 9.77 21.37 11.49
C ASP A 5 10.50 22.03 10.31
N TYR A 6 11.35 21.30 9.62
CA TYR A 6 11.59 21.48 8.18
C TYR A 6 12.38 20.27 7.67
N TYR A 7 11.80 19.07 7.84
CA TYR A 7 12.11 17.99 6.91
C TYR A 7 11.55 18.46 5.57
N ASP A 8 12.44 19.00 4.75
CA ASP A 8 12.24 19.26 3.34
C ASP A 8 11.92 17.91 2.70
N ASP A 9 10.63 17.56 2.63
CA ASP A 9 10.08 16.44 1.86
C ASP A 9 10.30 16.72 0.36
N GLN A 10 11.58 16.79 -0.03
CA GLN A 10 12.04 16.56 -1.38
C GLN A 10 12.05 15.05 -1.64
N TYR A 11 10.96 14.36 -1.32
CA TYR A 11 10.72 13.04 -1.87
C TYR A 11 10.50 13.22 -3.37
N HIS A 12 11.52 12.83 -4.11
CA HIS A 12 11.58 12.77 -5.56
C HIS A 12 10.22 12.41 -6.19
N GLN A 13 9.50 13.45 -6.60
CA GLN A 13 8.37 13.31 -7.50
C GLN A 13 8.96 12.91 -8.86
N SER A 14 9.13 11.60 -9.10
CA SER A 14 9.50 11.03 -10.40
C SER A 14 8.33 11.23 -11.36
N THR A 15 8.15 12.48 -11.75
CA THR A 15 6.95 12.97 -12.43
C THR A 15 7.09 12.74 -13.93
N THR A 16 7.11 11.49 -14.37
CA THR A 16 6.91 11.23 -15.81
C THR A 16 5.41 11.27 -16.10
N SER A 17 4.91 12.48 -16.36
CA SER A 17 3.58 12.71 -16.92
C SER A 17 3.50 12.03 -18.28
N ASN A 18 2.91 10.84 -18.33
CA ASN A 18 2.72 10.09 -19.58
C ASN A 18 1.49 10.63 -20.34
N MET A 19 1.66 10.91 -21.63
CA MET A 19 0.60 11.40 -22.51
C MET A 19 -0.64 10.48 -22.55
N GLY A 20 -0.45 9.17 -22.37
CA GLY A 20 -1.55 8.21 -22.22
C GLY A 20 -2.42 8.44 -20.99
N ARG A 21 -1.87 8.98 -19.88
CA ARG A 21 -2.66 9.28 -18.69
C ARG A 21 -3.62 10.45 -18.90
N TRP A 22 -3.16 11.47 -19.62
CA TRP A 22 -3.99 12.60 -20.05
C TRP A 22 -5.08 12.20 -21.06
N ALA A 23 -4.81 11.20 -21.91
CA ALA A 23 -5.83 10.65 -22.80
C ALA A 23 -6.99 10.03 -22.01
N VAL A 24 -6.70 9.28 -20.93
CA VAL A 24 -7.74 8.71 -20.05
C VAL A 24 -8.55 9.80 -19.35
N PHE A 25 -7.90 10.84 -18.83
CA PHE A 25 -8.60 11.99 -18.25
C PHE A 25 -9.54 12.66 -19.27
N SER A 26 -9.04 12.89 -20.49
CA SER A 26 -9.83 13.51 -21.57
C SER A 26 -11.02 12.64 -21.96
N LEU A 27 -10.83 11.32 -22.03
CA LEU A 27 -11.90 10.35 -22.29
C LEU A 27 -12.95 10.38 -21.17
N GLY A 28 -12.50 10.43 -19.92
CA GLY A 28 -13.37 10.60 -18.74
C GLY A 28 -14.21 11.88 -18.81
N LEU A 29 -13.62 12.99 -19.24
CA LEU A 29 -14.32 14.26 -19.42
C LEU A 29 -15.39 14.15 -20.52
N ILE A 30 -15.06 13.55 -21.66
CA ILE A 30 -16.02 13.32 -22.75
C ILE A 30 -17.18 12.45 -22.27
N LEU A 31 -16.91 11.35 -21.55
CA LEU A 31 -17.94 10.48 -21.00
C LEU A 31 -18.82 11.20 -19.97
N GLY A 32 -18.23 12.05 -19.12
CA GLY A 32 -18.96 12.88 -18.17
C GLY A 32 -19.97 13.80 -18.87
N VAL A 33 -19.54 14.51 -19.91
CA VAL A 33 -20.41 15.40 -20.70
C VAL A 33 -21.50 14.61 -21.44
N LEU A 34 -21.14 13.48 -22.06
CA LEU A 34 -22.11 12.60 -22.73
C LEU A 34 -23.15 12.03 -21.76
N GLY A 35 -22.77 11.72 -20.52
CA GLY A 35 -23.71 11.26 -19.51
C GLY A 35 -24.68 12.35 -19.07
N ILE A 36 -24.23 13.61 -18.90
CA ILE A 36 -25.14 14.75 -18.65
C ILE A 36 -26.14 14.88 -19.80
N TYR A 37 -25.65 14.86 -21.04
CA TYR A 37 -26.51 14.93 -22.22
C TYR A 37 -27.51 13.76 -22.26
N GLY A 38 -27.05 12.55 -21.98
CA GLY A 38 -27.89 11.36 -21.89
C GLY A 38 -29.01 11.51 -20.86
N ILE A 39 -28.70 12.02 -19.66
CA ILE A 39 -29.70 12.26 -18.61
C ILE A 39 -30.76 13.26 -19.09
N ILE A 40 -30.34 14.37 -19.70
CA ILE A 40 -31.26 15.42 -20.18
C ILE A 40 -32.23 14.89 -21.25
N VAL A 41 -31.76 14.01 -22.14
CA VAL A 41 -32.55 13.50 -23.27
C VAL A 41 -33.44 12.31 -22.89
N SER A 42 -33.01 11.50 -21.91
CA SER A 42 -33.68 10.23 -21.58
C SER A 42 -34.62 10.31 -20.37
N VAL A 43 -34.50 11.34 -19.53
CA VAL A 43 -35.21 11.42 -18.24
C VAL A 43 -36.25 12.55 -18.27
N PRO A 44 -37.46 12.33 -17.72
CA PRO A 44 -38.44 13.41 -17.55
C PRO A 44 -37.89 14.55 -16.68
N LEU A 45 -38.27 15.79 -17.00
CA LEU A 45 -37.73 17.00 -16.36
C LEU A 45 -37.76 16.97 -14.82
N GLU A 46 -38.78 16.38 -14.24
CA GLU A 46 -38.99 16.27 -12.79
C GLU A 46 -37.91 15.43 -12.09
N PHE A 47 -37.34 14.46 -12.78
CA PHE A 47 -36.33 13.55 -12.22
C PHE A 47 -34.89 14.00 -12.50
N ILE A 48 -34.68 14.91 -13.45
CA ILE A 48 -33.33 15.40 -13.81
C ILE A 48 -32.57 15.88 -12.57
N TYR A 49 -33.24 16.61 -11.67
CA TYR A 49 -32.61 17.14 -10.46
C TYR A 49 -32.05 16.03 -9.56
N TRP A 50 -32.82 14.96 -9.34
CA TRP A 50 -32.38 13.82 -8.54
C TRP A 50 -31.22 13.06 -9.18
N TYR A 51 -31.29 12.82 -10.49
CA TYR A 51 -30.22 12.15 -11.22
C TYR A 51 -28.95 13.01 -11.23
N MET A 52 -29.05 14.31 -11.48
CA MET A 52 -27.90 15.22 -11.48
C MET A 52 -27.28 15.39 -10.09
N PHE A 53 -28.08 15.35 -9.02
CA PHE A 53 -27.57 15.41 -7.65
C PHE A 53 -26.64 14.25 -7.32
N ILE A 54 -26.92 13.04 -7.83
CA ILE A 54 -26.06 11.86 -7.62
C ILE A 54 -24.92 11.83 -8.65
N TYR A 55 -25.23 12.13 -9.90
CA TYR A 55 -24.31 12.01 -11.02
C TYR A 55 -23.18 13.04 -10.97
N ALA A 56 -23.49 14.31 -10.65
CA ALA A 56 -22.50 15.38 -10.65
C ALA A 56 -21.35 15.14 -9.64
N PRO A 57 -21.61 14.80 -8.35
CA PRO A 57 -20.54 14.44 -7.42
C PRO A 57 -19.69 13.27 -7.93
N MET A 58 -20.32 12.19 -8.44
CA MET A 58 -19.60 11.03 -8.95
C MET A 58 -18.64 11.40 -10.08
N VAL A 59 -19.11 12.17 -11.06
CA VAL A 59 -18.28 12.64 -12.18
C VAL A 59 -17.16 13.56 -11.69
N VAL A 60 -17.44 14.47 -10.76
CA VAL A 60 -16.43 15.37 -10.19
C VAL A 60 -15.34 14.58 -9.46
N PHE A 61 -15.71 13.59 -8.63
CA PHE A 61 -14.75 12.72 -7.95
C PHE A 61 -13.92 11.90 -8.93
N PHE A 62 -14.55 11.34 -9.97
CA PHE A 62 -13.86 10.57 -11.00
C PHE A 62 -12.88 11.43 -11.81
N LEU A 63 -13.29 12.64 -12.20
CA LEU A 63 -12.43 13.60 -12.90
C LEU A 63 -11.29 14.07 -12.01
N TYR A 64 -11.56 14.33 -10.73
CA TYR A 64 -10.52 14.70 -9.76
C TYR A 64 -9.49 13.58 -9.60
N TYR A 65 -9.94 12.33 -9.44
CA TYR A 65 -9.07 11.16 -9.35
C TYR A 65 -8.19 11.00 -10.60
N THR A 66 -8.81 11.00 -11.79
CA THR A 66 -8.10 10.83 -13.06
C THR A 66 -7.18 12.00 -13.37
N PHE A 67 -7.54 13.22 -12.96
CA PHE A 67 -6.67 14.41 -13.05
C PHE A 67 -5.44 14.29 -12.15
N ARG A 68 -5.60 13.89 -10.88
CA ARG A 68 -4.49 13.66 -9.95
C ARG A 68 -3.55 12.55 -10.45
N TRP A 69 -4.13 11.48 -10.98
CA TRP A 69 -3.40 10.40 -11.61
C TRP A 69 -2.66 10.83 -12.88
N ALA A 70 -3.28 11.67 -13.72
CA ALA A 70 -2.67 12.24 -14.92
C ALA A 70 -1.50 13.17 -14.61
N GLN A 71 -1.57 13.91 -13.50
CA GLN A 71 -0.45 14.71 -12.98
C GLN A 71 0.72 13.86 -12.46
N GLY A 72 0.58 12.54 -12.38
CA GLY A 72 1.61 11.67 -11.83
C GLY A 72 1.77 11.79 -10.33
N ARG A 73 0.72 12.27 -9.63
CA ARG A 73 0.65 12.21 -8.17
C ARG A 73 -0.03 10.90 -7.78
N ASP A 74 0.63 10.12 -6.92
CA ASP A 74 0.06 8.89 -6.39
C ASP A 74 -1.23 9.19 -5.63
N VAL A 75 -2.28 8.41 -5.90
CA VAL A 75 -3.59 8.59 -5.25
C VAL A 75 -3.64 7.91 -3.87
N ALA A 76 -2.68 7.04 -3.59
CA ALA A 76 -2.29 6.59 -2.27
C ALA A 76 -0.80 6.23 -2.34
N HIS A 77 0.01 6.74 -1.41
CA HIS A 77 1.41 6.35 -1.32
C HIS A 77 1.49 4.89 -0.84
N THR A 78 1.52 3.93 -1.75
CA THR A 78 2.08 2.60 -1.45
C THR A 78 3.53 2.65 -1.85
N ASN A 79 4.36 3.13 -0.94
CA ASN A 79 5.79 3.17 -1.14
C ASN A 79 6.34 1.76 -1.00
N ILE A 80 6.41 1.03 -2.12
CA ILE A 80 6.93 -0.35 -2.17
C ILE A 80 8.36 -0.41 -1.59
N ASN A 81 9.16 0.65 -1.76
CA ASN A 81 10.49 0.73 -1.15
C ASN A 81 10.46 0.90 0.37
N GLU A 82 9.42 1.51 0.93
CA GLU A 82 9.24 1.63 2.38
C GLU A 82 8.75 0.31 2.95
N ASP A 83 7.84 -0.39 2.25
CA ASP A 83 7.49 -1.78 2.59
C ASP A 83 8.71 -2.69 2.51
N ASP A 84 9.54 -2.59 1.48
CA ASP A 84 10.79 -3.35 1.36
C ASP A 84 11.80 -2.98 2.46
N GLN A 85 11.90 -1.70 2.85
CA GLN A 85 12.73 -1.28 3.98
C GLN A 85 12.18 -1.77 5.32
N ILE A 86 10.87 -1.81 5.50
CA ILE A 86 10.21 -2.38 6.68
C ILE A 86 10.46 -3.89 6.72
N ILE A 87 10.33 -4.60 5.59
CA ILE A 87 10.64 -6.03 5.47
C ILE A 87 12.13 -6.28 5.73
N ASP A 88 13.04 -5.48 5.16
CA ASP A 88 14.49 -5.60 5.41
C ASP A 88 14.85 -5.25 6.87
N SER A 89 14.14 -4.30 7.48
CA SER A 89 14.28 -4.04 8.91
C SER A 89 13.78 -5.22 9.73
N MET A 90 12.66 -5.85 9.36
CA MET A 90 12.17 -7.06 10.01
C MET A 90 13.11 -8.26 9.82
N ARG A 91 13.78 -8.36 8.66
CA ARG A 91 14.83 -9.35 8.37
C ARG A 91 16.08 -9.12 9.25
N LYS A 92 16.45 -7.86 9.49
CA LYS A 92 17.56 -7.48 10.39
C LYS A 92 17.24 -7.72 11.87
N HIS A 93 15.96 -7.80 12.25
CA HIS A 93 15.52 -8.10 13.62
C HIS A 93 15.29 -9.59 13.88
N ALA A 94 15.50 -10.47 12.89
CA ALA A 94 15.49 -11.90 13.13
C ALA A 94 16.78 -12.29 13.87
N LEU A 95 16.64 -12.78 15.10
CA LEU A 95 17.80 -13.17 15.90
C LEU A 95 18.38 -14.47 15.32
N PRO A 96 19.70 -14.53 15.06
CA PRO A 96 20.34 -15.76 14.60
C PRO A 96 20.24 -16.82 15.70
N VAL A 97 19.85 -18.03 15.33
CA VAL A 97 19.80 -19.17 16.25
C VAL A 97 20.77 -20.23 15.78
N GLU A 98 21.71 -20.60 16.64
CA GLU A 98 22.63 -21.71 16.41
C GLU A 98 21.98 -23.01 16.90
N GLN A 99 22.07 -24.07 16.09
CA GLN A 99 21.62 -25.40 16.50
C GLN A 99 22.57 -25.96 17.57
N SER A 100 22.01 -26.57 18.62
CA SER A 100 22.85 -27.31 19.57
C SER A 100 23.27 -28.64 18.93
N ASP A 101 24.57 -28.93 18.95
CA ASP A 101 25.30 -29.90 18.11
C ASP A 101 24.75 -31.34 18.00
N LEU A 102 23.72 -31.75 18.76
CA LEU A 102 23.27 -33.15 18.82
C LEU A 102 21.74 -33.36 18.90
N SER A 103 20.92 -32.31 18.73
CA SER A 103 19.46 -32.47 18.69
C SER A 103 18.81 -31.38 17.84
N ASP A 104 17.67 -31.67 17.18
CA ASP A 104 16.83 -30.71 16.44
C ASP A 104 16.18 -29.63 17.35
N THR A 105 16.74 -29.43 18.55
CA THR A 105 16.32 -28.43 19.51
C THR A 105 17.14 -27.16 19.33
N MET A 106 16.41 -26.05 19.23
CA MET A 106 16.90 -24.71 19.05
C MET A 106 16.61 -23.91 20.32
N GLN A 107 17.55 -23.07 20.73
CA GLN A 107 17.37 -22.18 21.86
C GLN A 107 17.04 -20.77 21.37
N CYS A 108 15.89 -20.23 21.77
CA CYS A 108 15.54 -18.85 21.45
C CYS A 108 16.44 -17.87 22.23
N PRO A 109 17.20 -16.98 21.57
CA PRO A 109 18.07 -16.02 22.24
C PRO A 109 17.29 -14.94 23.00
N ASN A 110 16.00 -14.74 22.71
CA ASN A 110 15.17 -13.75 23.38
C ASN A 110 14.56 -14.28 24.70
N CYS A 111 13.93 -15.46 24.67
CA CYS A 111 13.26 -16.03 25.86
C CYS A 111 14.05 -17.16 26.52
N SER A 112 15.20 -17.54 26.00
CA SER A 112 16.07 -18.65 26.45
C SER A 112 15.42 -20.04 26.45
N MET A 113 14.17 -20.16 25.98
CA MET A 113 13.44 -21.42 25.89
C MET A 113 13.96 -22.28 24.73
N MET A 114 14.06 -23.59 24.98
CA MET A 114 14.37 -24.58 23.96
C MET A 114 13.09 -25.06 23.29
N PHE A 115 13.10 -25.17 21.97
CA PHE A 115 11.99 -25.68 21.18
C PHE A 115 12.52 -26.53 20.02
N GLU A 116 11.73 -27.50 19.55
CA GLU A 116 12.04 -28.27 18.35
C GLU A 116 11.59 -27.49 17.11
N LEU A 117 12.37 -27.55 16.02
CA LEU A 117 12.04 -26.88 14.76
C LEU A 117 10.64 -27.24 14.24
N VAL A 118 10.22 -28.50 14.44
CA VAL A 118 8.91 -29.02 14.01
C VAL A 118 7.74 -28.28 14.68
N ASN A 119 7.97 -27.70 15.87
CA ASN A 119 6.97 -26.97 16.64
C ASN A 119 6.99 -25.45 16.36
N ALA A 120 7.89 -24.97 15.50
CA ALA A 120 8.00 -23.56 15.14
C ALA A 120 7.13 -23.24 13.92
N ILE A 121 6.49 -22.07 13.93
CA ILE A 121 5.61 -21.64 12.83
C ILE A 121 6.47 -21.01 11.73
N PRO A 122 6.47 -21.55 10.50
CA PRO A 122 7.21 -20.96 9.39
C PRO A 122 6.52 -19.67 8.93
N VAL A 123 7.30 -18.60 8.77
CA VAL A 123 6.80 -17.31 8.25
C VAL A 123 7.33 -17.06 6.85
N GLU A 124 8.62 -17.32 6.64
CA GLU A 124 9.34 -17.18 5.36
C GLU A 124 10.36 -18.32 5.23
N THR A 125 11.02 -18.45 4.08
CA THR A 125 12.16 -19.36 3.91
C THR A 125 13.24 -19.06 4.95
N ASP A 126 13.60 -20.07 5.74
CA ASP A 126 14.64 -20.03 6.79
C ASP A 126 14.34 -19.10 7.99
N VAL A 127 13.10 -18.59 8.10
CA VAL A 127 12.64 -17.74 9.22
C VAL A 127 11.43 -18.37 9.92
N PHE A 128 11.60 -18.61 11.23
CA PHE A 128 10.62 -19.28 12.07
C PHE A 128 10.24 -18.39 13.27
N LEU A 129 9.02 -18.53 13.78
CA LEU A 129 8.60 -17.89 15.02
C LEU A 129 8.86 -18.81 16.21
N CYS A 130 9.43 -18.25 17.28
CA CYS A 130 9.54 -18.94 18.55
C CYS A 130 8.14 -19.23 19.12
N PRO A 131 7.78 -20.48 19.46
CA PRO A 131 6.44 -20.82 19.95
C PRO A 131 6.10 -20.25 21.34
N PHE A 132 7.07 -19.65 22.04
CA PHE A 132 6.90 -19.14 23.40
C PHE A 132 6.88 -17.61 23.49
N CYS A 133 7.48 -16.90 22.54
CA CYS A 133 7.64 -15.45 22.63
C CYS A 133 7.39 -14.72 21.30
N ASP A 134 6.96 -15.44 20.26
CA ASP A 134 6.69 -14.93 18.92
C ASP A 134 7.84 -14.11 18.30
N CYS A 135 9.05 -14.31 18.80
CA CYS A 135 10.24 -13.67 18.27
C CYS A 135 10.61 -14.36 16.94
N ARG A 136 10.98 -13.55 15.94
CA ARG A 136 11.46 -14.05 14.64
C ARG A 136 12.89 -14.57 14.80
N LEU A 137 13.09 -15.82 14.41
CA LEU A 137 14.34 -16.55 14.51
C LEU A 137 14.80 -16.90 13.10
N HIS A 138 16.03 -16.52 12.77
CA HIS A 138 16.66 -16.90 11.52
C HIS A 138 17.58 -18.09 11.77
N ILE A 139 17.31 -19.20 11.10
CA ILE A 139 18.16 -20.39 11.17
C ILE A 139 19.23 -20.23 10.10
N LYS A 140 20.50 -20.26 10.51
CA LYS A 140 21.64 -20.16 9.59
C LYS A 140 22.16 -21.54 9.23
#